data_AF-A0A2W6BRM1-F1
#
_entry.id   AF-A0A2W6BRM1-F1
#
_cell.length_a   1.000
_cell.length_b   1.000
_cell.length_c   1.000
_cell.angle_alpha   90.00
_cell.angle_beta   90.00
_cell.angle_gamma   90.00
#
_symmetry.space_group_name_H-M   'P 1'
#
loop_
_entity.id
_entity.type
_entity.pdbx_description
1 polymer ?
#
loop_
_entity_poly.entity_id
_entity_poly.type
_entity_poly.pdbx_seq_one_letter_code
_entity_poly.pdbx_strand_id
1 'polypeptide(L)'
;MSERADLALGWRLWRVRAGLLRSWAVDYAWEVGENSASCFAPWRDCPSSPGRRCRCGFWALYSPHDCLRRARDDPNERVSVLGLVRAWGELAIHGQEGFRAEKAAVACLFTDWPWDEPMLMDNRGATWLRRFRRRFLQLAAPESDPTRPSQLQTAAARYGVPLVSLRHAVDYGLLQELGTEPDTCRQVAAWLSGGKA
;
A
#
# COMPACT_ATOMS: atom_id res chain seq x y z
N MET A 1 -5.00 -15.88 29.56
CA MET A 1 -5.74 -15.17 28.49
C MET A 1 -4.69 -14.39 27.70
N SER A 2 -4.30 -14.87 26.52
CA SER A 2 -3.25 -14.23 25.72
C SER A 2 -3.83 -12.96 25.11
N GLU A 3 -3.33 -11.79 25.55
CA GLU A 3 -3.46 -10.52 24.84
C GLU A 3 -3.17 -10.79 23.35
N ARG A 4 -4.18 -10.63 22.48
CA ARG A 4 -3.90 -10.40 21.07
C ARG A 4 -3.20 -9.04 21.05
N ALA A 5 -1.87 -9.05 20.93
CA ALA A 5 -1.12 -7.86 20.53
C ALA A 5 -1.89 -7.20 19.38
N ASP A 6 -2.16 -5.90 19.49
CA ASP A 6 -3.05 -5.15 18.60
C ASP A 6 -2.66 -5.38 17.14
N LEU A 7 -3.38 -6.28 16.48
CA LEU A 7 -3.17 -6.63 15.09
C LEU A 7 -3.91 -5.60 14.24
N ALA A 8 -3.15 -4.76 13.55
CA ALA A 8 -3.67 -3.81 12.58
C ALA A 8 -3.50 -4.35 11.16
N LEU A 9 -4.55 -4.17 10.33
CA LEU A 9 -4.46 -4.40 8.89
C LEU A 9 -4.37 -3.04 8.18
N GLY A 10 -3.51 -2.94 7.18
CA GLY A 10 -3.35 -1.71 6.41
C GLY A 10 -2.97 -1.95 4.96
N TRP A 11 -3.24 -0.95 4.14
CA TRP A 11 -2.88 -0.90 2.72
C TRP A 11 -1.48 -0.35 2.57
N ARG A 12 -0.68 -0.95 1.69
CA ARG A 12 0.70 -0.52 1.49
C ARG A 12 1.10 -0.56 0.03
N LEU A 13 1.98 0.37 -0.30
CA LEU A 13 2.72 0.41 -1.56
C LEU A 13 4.12 -0.16 -1.39
N TRP A 14 4.54 -0.93 -2.37
CA TRP A 14 5.93 -1.35 -2.57
C TRP A 14 6.38 -1.04 -3.97
N ARG A 15 7.70 -1.04 -4.18
CA ARG A 15 8.29 -1.19 -5.51
C ARG A 15 8.66 -2.65 -5.70
N VAL A 16 8.17 -3.28 -6.77
CA VAL A 16 8.60 -4.64 -7.12
C VAL A 16 9.82 -4.58 -8.02
N ARG A 17 10.86 -5.35 -7.71
CA ARG A 17 12.04 -5.50 -8.56
C ARG A 17 12.68 -6.86 -8.31
N ALA A 18 12.92 -7.61 -9.38
CA ALA A 18 13.51 -8.96 -9.30
C ALA A 18 12.81 -9.88 -8.28
N GLY A 19 11.47 -9.80 -8.21
CA GLY A 19 10.65 -10.59 -7.28
C GLY A 19 10.75 -10.18 -5.80
N LEU A 20 11.39 -9.05 -5.48
CA LEU A 20 11.47 -8.50 -4.14
C LEU A 20 10.54 -7.30 -3.98
N LEU A 21 9.92 -7.18 -2.80
CA LEU A 21 9.13 -6.02 -2.40
C LEU A 21 10.04 -5.02 -1.69
N ARG A 22 10.39 -3.93 -2.36
CA ARG A 22 11.15 -2.84 -1.75
C ARG A 22 10.23 -1.79 -1.18
N SER A 23 10.66 -1.20 -0.08
CA SER A 23 9.98 -0.07 0.54
C SER A 23 9.86 1.08 -0.46
N TRP A 24 8.70 1.71 -0.44
CA TRP A 24 8.40 2.83 -1.34
C TRP A 24 9.21 4.10 -1.02
N ALA A 25 9.56 4.30 0.26
CA ALA A 25 10.14 5.55 0.76
C ALA A 25 11.64 5.47 1.15
N VAL A 26 12.17 4.26 1.36
CA VAL A 26 13.55 4.05 1.80
C VAL A 26 14.16 2.87 1.07
N ASP A 27 15.49 2.80 0.97
CA ASP A 27 16.17 1.68 0.34
C ASP A 27 16.22 0.46 1.27
N TYR A 28 15.09 -0.23 1.39
CA TYR A 28 14.93 -1.43 2.21
C TYR A 28 14.13 -2.48 1.43
N ALA A 29 14.63 -3.70 1.35
CA ALA A 29 13.90 -4.83 0.81
C ALA A 29 13.21 -5.58 1.95
N TRP A 30 11.92 -5.84 1.81
CA TRP A 30 11.17 -6.63 2.79
C TRP A 30 11.63 -8.08 2.77
N GLU A 31 11.81 -8.64 3.96
CA GLU A 31 12.10 -10.05 4.17
C GLU A 31 10.81 -10.89 4.07
N VAL A 32 10.98 -12.18 3.78
CA VAL A 32 9.87 -13.13 3.77
C VAL A 32 9.42 -13.38 5.21
N GLY A 33 8.12 -13.29 5.48
CA GLY A 33 7.56 -13.47 6.82
C GLY A 33 7.50 -12.17 7.64
N GLU A 34 7.85 -12.27 8.93
CA GLU A 34 7.84 -11.13 9.86
C GLU A 34 9.02 -10.20 9.55
N ASN A 35 8.73 -8.91 9.38
CA ASN A 35 9.71 -7.86 9.28
C ASN A 35 9.68 -7.03 10.58
N SER A 36 10.84 -6.62 11.07
CA SER A 36 10.97 -5.74 12.24
C SER A 36 11.58 -4.40 11.86
N ALA A 37 10.99 -3.32 12.35
CA ALA A 37 11.41 -1.98 12.02
C ALA A 37 12.62 -1.57 12.83
N SER A 38 13.60 -0.97 12.14
CA SER A 38 14.75 -0.32 12.75
C SER A 38 14.72 1.17 12.49
N CYS A 39 15.33 1.95 13.38
CA CYS A 39 15.50 3.38 13.18
C CYS A 39 16.63 3.64 12.18
N PHE A 40 16.32 4.33 11.07
CA PHE A 40 17.33 4.75 10.09
C PHE A 40 17.91 6.14 10.36
N ALA A 41 17.55 6.78 11.48
CA ALA A 41 18.09 8.09 11.84
C ALA A 41 19.47 7.92 12.51
N PRO A 42 20.59 8.32 11.88
CA PRO A 42 21.93 8.07 12.39
C PRO A 42 22.23 8.77 13.73
N TRP A 43 21.43 9.77 14.10
CA TRP A 43 21.60 10.58 15.32
C TRP A 43 20.63 10.20 16.44
N ARG A 44 19.80 9.16 16.25
CA ARG A 44 18.69 8.87 17.16
C ARG A 44 18.45 7.37 17.27
N ASP A 45 18.94 6.79 18.35
CA ASP A 45 18.52 5.45 18.76
C ASP A 45 17.10 5.54 19.30
N CYS A 46 16.19 4.87 18.60
CA CYS A 46 14.82 4.69 19.07
C CYS A 46 14.78 3.36 19.82
N PRO A 47 14.63 3.34 21.15
CA PRO A 47 14.63 2.11 21.94
C PRO A 47 13.46 1.19 21.57
N SER A 48 12.39 1.77 21.02
CA SER A 48 11.31 1.08 20.31
C SER A 48 11.07 1.77 18.96
N SER A 49 10.77 0.99 17.93
CA SER A 49 10.37 1.48 16.61
C SER A 49 8.93 1.06 16.35
N PRO A 50 7.98 1.95 16.04
CA PRO A 50 8.13 3.38 15.83
C PRO A 50 8.42 4.17 17.11
N GLY A 51 9.49 4.96 17.10
CA GLY A 51 9.83 5.85 18.21
C GLY A 51 9.00 7.13 18.21
N ARG A 52 8.81 7.75 19.38
CA ARG A 52 8.11 9.05 19.50
C ARG A 52 8.77 10.11 18.61
N ARG A 53 7.98 10.74 17.74
CA ARG A 53 8.45 11.73 16.74
C ARG A 53 9.52 11.18 15.77
N CYS A 54 9.57 9.87 15.57
CA CYS A 54 10.41 9.23 14.58
C CYS A 54 9.59 8.87 13.33
N ARG A 55 10.28 8.63 12.22
CA ARG A 55 9.70 8.10 10.97
C ARG A 55 10.10 6.65 10.72
N CYS A 56 10.65 5.96 11.72
CA CYS A 56 10.85 4.51 11.66
C CYS A 56 9.51 3.77 11.77
N GLY A 57 9.50 2.47 11.53
CA GLY A 57 8.27 1.68 11.49
C GLY A 57 7.75 1.45 10.07
N PHE A 58 7.08 0.31 9.88
CA PHE A 58 6.40 -0.02 8.63
C PHE A 58 5.13 0.79 8.51
N TRP A 59 5.13 1.68 7.52
CA TRP A 59 3.99 2.55 7.23
C TRP A 59 2.93 1.84 6.39
N ALA A 60 1.68 1.90 6.83
CA ALA A 60 0.51 1.45 6.11
C ALA A 60 -0.61 2.49 6.22
N LEU A 61 -1.48 2.52 5.22
CA LEU A 61 -2.63 3.40 5.10
C LEU A 61 -3.92 2.67 5.45
N TYR A 62 -4.93 3.39 5.94
CA TYR A 62 -6.25 2.79 6.17
C TYR A 62 -7.08 2.64 4.89
N SER A 63 -6.73 3.37 3.82
CA SER A 63 -7.47 3.37 2.57
C SER A 63 -6.60 3.05 1.35
N PRO A 64 -7.07 2.19 0.42
CA PRO A 64 -6.38 1.98 -0.86
C PRO A 64 -6.45 3.22 -1.75
N HIS A 65 -7.45 4.09 -1.57
CA HIS A 65 -7.55 5.35 -2.30
C HIS A 65 -6.39 6.29 -1.94
N ASP A 66 -5.98 6.33 -0.67
CA ASP A 66 -4.80 7.08 -0.26
C ASP A 66 -3.50 6.48 -0.81
N CYS A 67 -3.42 5.15 -0.93
CA CYS A 67 -2.31 4.50 -1.61
C CYS A 67 -2.25 4.95 -3.06
N LEU A 68 -3.38 4.88 -3.77
CA LEU A 68 -3.46 5.32 -5.16
C LEU A 68 -3.01 6.78 -5.30
N ARG A 69 -3.59 7.70 -4.52
CA ARG A 69 -3.24 9.12 -4.53
C ARG A 69 -1.74 9.35 -4.38
N ARG A 70 -1.08 8.63 -3.46
CA ARG A 70 0.37 8.73 -3.26
C ARG A 70 1.18 8.15 -4.39
N ALA A 71 0.75 7.02 -4.93
CA ALA A 71 1.45 6.42 -6.06
C ALA A 71 1.39 7.34 -7.29
N ARG A 72 0.28 8.07 -7.49
CA ARG A 72 0.13 9.08 -8.56
C ARG A 72 1.06 10.28 -8.43
N ASP A 73 1.57 10.53 -7.22
CA ASP A 73 2.51 11.61 -6.94
C ASP A 73 3.99 11.12 -7.04
N ASP A 74 4.26 9.82 -7.29
CA ASP A 74 5.61 9.25 -7.41
C ASP A 74 6.08 9.15 -8.88
N PRO A 75 7.24 9.73 -9.26
CA PRO A 75 7.80 9.54 -10.60
C PRO A 75 8.11 8.07 -10.98
N ASN A 76 8.22 7.16 -10.00
CA ASN A 76 8.43 5.72 -10.18
C ASN A 76 7.14 4.90 -10.04
N GLU A 77 5.98 5.51 -10.27
CA GLU A 77 4.66 4.87 -10.18
C GLU A 77 4.56 3.52 -10.93
N ARG A 78 5.32 3.34 -12.01
CA ARG A 78 5.29 2.16 -12.90
C ARG A 78 5.63 0.84 -12.22
N VAL A 79 6.54 0.87 -11.25
CA VAL A 79 6.99 -0.33 -10.52
C VAL A 79 6.22 -0.53 -9.22
N SER A 80 5.20 0.29 -8.98
CA SER A 80 4.45 0.25 -7.73
C SER A 80 3.46 -0.91 -7.70
N VAL A 81 3.35 -1.50 -6.53
CA VAL A 81 2.48 -2.64 -6.22
C VAL A 81 1.70 -2.32 -4.96
N LEU A 82 0.40 -2.63 -4.99
CA LEU A 82 -0.52 -2.43 -3.88
C LEU A 82 -0.72 -3.79 -3.23
N GLY A 83 -0.89 -3.77 -1.92
CA GLY A 83 -1.25 -4.96 -1.17
C GLY A 83 -1.67 -4.60 0.24
N LEU A 84 -1.91 -5.65 1.02
CA LEU A 84 -2.25 -5.56 2.43
C LEU A 84 -1.06 -6.01 3.27
N VAL A 85 -0.93 -5.38 4.43
CA VAL A 85 -0.02 -5.81 5.50
C VAL A 85 -0.78 -6.08 6.77
N ARG A 86 -0.35 -7.13 7.47
CA ARG A 86 -0.63 -7.32 8.88
C ARG A 86 0.49 -6.66 9.67
N ALA A 87 0.14 -5.97 10.75
CA ALA A 87 1.06 -5.20 11.54
C ALA A 87 0.74 -5.31 13.03
N TRP A 88 1.77 -5.34 13.86
CA TRP A 88 1.63 -5.54 15.32
C TRP A 88 2.87 -5.01 16.05
N GLY A 89 2.88 -5.17 17.39
CA GLY A 89 3.88 -4.59 18.28
C GLY A 89 3.52 -3.14 18.62
N GLU A 90 4.52 -2.27 18.74
CA GLU A 90 4.24 -0.85 18.92
C GLU A 90 3.60 -0.24 17.66
N LEU A 91 2.45 0.42 17.81
CA LEU A 91 1.74 1.12 16.74
C LEU A 91 1.72 2.64 16.99
N ALA A 92 2.17 3.41 16.01
CA ALA A 92 2.00 4.86 15.99
C ALA A 92 0.90 5.24 15.01
N ILE A 93 -0.25 5.67 15.52
CA ILE A 93 -1.43 6.07 14.72
C ILE A 93 -1.27 7.51 14.23
N HIS A 94 -1.52 7.73 12.94
CA HIS A 94 -1.41 9.03 12.29
C HIS A 94 -2.79 9.52 11.85
N GLY A 95 -3.66 9.77 12.84
CA GLY A 95 -5.03 10.24 12.60
C GLY A 95 -5.82 9.26 11.74
N GLN A 96 -6.45 9.79 10.68
CA GLN A 96 -7.25 9.00 9.73
C GLN A 96 -6.45 8.50 8.53
N GLU A 97 -5.15 8.83 8.45
CA GLU A 97 -4.34 8.49 7.29
C GLU A 97 -3.88 7.04 7.34
N GLY A 98 -3.30 6.62 8.47
CA GLY A 98 -2.70 5.30 8.60
C GLY A 98 -1.95 5.12 9.90
N PHE A 99 -1.05 4.15 9.93
CA PHE A 99 -0.24 3.83 11.09
C PHE A 99 1.16 3.36 10.70
N ARG A 100 2.11 3.54 11.64
CA ARG A 100 3.43 2.89 11.60
C ARG A 100 3.45 1.76 12.61
N ALA A 101 4.09 0.66 12.27
CA ALA A 101 4.20 -0.50 13.13
C ALA A 101 5.64 -0.95 13.33
N GLU A 102 5.92 -1.52 14.50
CA GLU A 102 7.16 -2.20 14.82
C GLU A 102 7.35 -3.42 13.93
N LYS A 103 6.31 -4.25 13.84
CA LYS A 103 6.35 -5.50 13.10
C LYS A 103 5.32 -5.49 12.00
N ALA A 104 5.67 -6.09 10.87
CA ALA A 104 4.73 -6.27 9.77
C ALA A 104 5.03 -7.50 8.93
N ALA A 105 4.00 -8.05 8.31
CA ALA A 105 4.11 -9.07 7.28
C ALA A 105 3.17 -8.75 6.11
N VAL A 106 3.58 -9.13 4.91
CA VAL A 106 2.73 -9.04 3.71
C VAL A 106 1.57 -10.03 3.87
N ALA A 107 0.34 -9.59 3.61
CA ALA A 107 -0.85 -10.42 3.73
C ALA A 107 -1.44 -10.80 2.36
N CYS A 108 -1.36 -9.89 1.39
CA CYS A 108 -1.92 -10.07 0.05
C CYS A 108 -1.29 -9.05 -0.90
N LEU A 109 -1.15 -9.41 -2.19
CA LEU A 109 -0.76 -8.50 -3.27
C LEU A 109 -1.86 -8.43 -4.31
N PHE A 110 -2.01 -7.26 -4.94
CA PHE A 110 -3.01 -7.05 -5.99
C PHE A 110 -2.40 -6.98 -7.39
N THR A 111 -3.02 -7.69 -8.35
CA THR A 111 -2.56 -7.73 -9.75
C THR A 111 -2.88 -6.45 -10.50
N ASP A 112 -4.10 -5.98 -10.32
CA ASP A 112 -4.67 -4.81 -10.95
C ASP A 112 -4.14 -3.55 -10.27
N TRP A 113 -3.98 -2.52 -11.09
CA TRP A 113 -3.49 -1.26 -10.62
C TRP A 113 -4.41 -0.14 -11.12
N PRO A 114 -4.77 0.85 -10.30
CA PRO A 114 -5.86 1.75 -10.67
C PRO A 114 -5.48 2.87 -11.65
N TRP A 115 -4.40 2.69 -12.40
CA TRP A 115 -4.17 3.42 -13.64
C TRP A 115 -5.01 2.86 -14.79
N ASP A 116 -5.45 1.60 -14.66
CA ASP A 116 -6.32 0.94 -15.62
C ASP A 116 -7.77 1.47 -15.55
N GLU A 117 -8.12 2.28 -14.53
CA GLU A 117 -9.40 2.98 -14.42
C GLU A 117 -9.26 4.51 -14.59
N PRO A 118 -10.04 5.14 -15.47
CA PRO A 118 -10.10 6.60 -15.57
C PRO A 118 -10.67 7.20 -14.28
N MET A 119 -10.01 8.23 -13.74
CA MET A 119 -10.48 8.92 -12.53
C MET A 119 -11.91 9.43 -12.69
N LEU A 120 -12.82 8.97 -11.84
CA LEU A 120 -13.92 9.81 -11.39
C LEU A 120 -13.35 10.92 -10.50
N MET A 121 -13.71 12.15 -10.84
CA MET A 121 -13.15 13.36 -10.25
C MET A 121 -13.54 13.50 -8.78
N ASP A 122 -12.56 13.46 -7.87
CA ASP A 122 -12.76 14.05 -6.55
C ASP A 122 -12.24 15.50 -6.55
N ASN A 123 -13.14 16.43 -6.21
CA ASN A 123 -12.98 17.88 -6.37
C ASN A 123 -12.39 18.55 -5.12
N ARG A 124 -11.87 17.79 -4.16
CA ARG A 124 -11.39 18.34 -2.88
C ARG A 124 -9.88 18.56 -2.89
N GLY A 125 -9.47 19.79 -3.22
CA GLY A 125 -8.25 20.40 -2.67
C GLY A 125 -6.94 20.25 -3.45
N ALA A 126 -6.91 19.65 -4.64
CA ALA A 126 -5.71 19.66 -5.47
C ALA A 126 -5.48 21.04 -6.10
N THR A 127 -4.46 21.75 -5.65
CA THR A 127 -3.99 23.07 -6.12
C THR A 127 -4.01 23.19 -7.64
N TRP A 128 -4.57 24.27 -8.17
CA TRP A 128 -4.75 24.55 -9.60
C TRP A 128 -3.49 24.33 -10.46
N LEU A 129 -2.30 24.60 -9.92
CA LEU A 129 -0.99 24.32 -10.52
C LEU A 129 -0.75 22.84 -10.86
N ARG A 130 -1.26 21.90 -10.05
CA ARG A 130 -1.14 20.45 -10.28
C ARG A 130 -2.06 20.01 -11.44
N ARG A 131 -3.27 20.57 -11.52
CA ARG A 131 -4.18 20.38 -12.67
C ARG A 131 -3.55 20.95 -13.94
N PHE A 132 -2.91 22.10 -13.85
CA PHE A 132 -2.24 22.74 -14.98
C PHE A 132 -1.05 21.91 -15.50
N ARG A 133 -0.17 21.42 -14.60
CA ARG A 133 0.96 20.56 -14.99
C ARG A 133 0.52 19.28 -15.71
N ARG A 134 -0.51 18.61 -15.20
CA ARG A 134 -1.00 17.35 -15.79
C ARG A 134 -1.73 17.58 -17.12
N ARG A 135 -2.45 18.71 -17.24
CA ARG A 135 -3.17 19.09 -18.47
C ARG A 135 -2.25 19.62 -19.57
N PHE A 136 -1.15 20.30 -19.21
CA PHE A 136 -0.13 20.76 -20.16
C PHE A 136 0.82 19.65 -20.62
N LEU A 137 1.06 18.62 -19.82
CA LEU A 137 2.04 17.58 -20.15
C LEU A 137 1.47 16.35 -20.88
N GLN A 138 0.14 16.21 -21.06
CA GLN A 138 -0.48 15.00 -21.66
C GLN A 138 0.26 13.71 -21.29
N LEU A 139 0.62 13.53 -20.01
CA LEU A 139 1.27 12.31 -19.58
C LEU A 139 0.18 11.24 -19.61
N ALA A 140 0.10 10.54 -20.73
CA ALA A 140 -0.61 9.29 -20.86
C ALA A 140 -0.32 8.44 -19.62
N ALA A 141 -1.30 7.65 -19.17
CA ALA A 141 -1.05 6.65 -18.15
C ALA A 141 0.26 5.94 -18.54
N PRO A 142 1.24 5.86 -17.64
CA PRO A 142 2.52 5.29 -18.00
C PRO A 142 2.27 3.87 -18.53
N GLU A 143 2.87 3.54 -19.67
CA GLU A 143 2.84 2.16 -20.15
C GLU A 143 3.32 1.24 -19.04
N SER A 144 2.51 0.21 -18.76
CA SER A 144 2.82 -0.77 -17.75
C SER A 144 4.13 -1.49 -18.13
N ASP A 145 5.03 -1.66 -17.17
CA ASP A 145 6.24 -2.46 -17.38
C ASP A 145 5.80 -3.88 -17.79
N PRO A 146 6.16 -4.38 -18.98
CA PRO A 146 5.71 -5.67 -19.47
C PRO A 146 6.19 -6.84 -18.58
N THR A 147 7.22 -6.61 -17.77
CA THR A 147 7.73 -7.59 -16.81
C THR A 147 6.99 -7.56 -15.47
N ARG A 148 6.17 -6.53 -15.20
CA ARG A 148 5.45 -6.38 -13.92
C ARG A 148 4.61 -7.60 -13.55
N PRO A 149 3.82 -8.22 -14.46
CA PRO A 149 3.04 -9.40 -14.10
C PRO A 149 3.90 -10.58 -13.63
N SER A 150 5.01 -10.88 -14.30
CA SER A 150 5.90 -11.98 -13.91
C SER A 150 6.68 -11.66 -12.63
N GLN A 151 7.08 -10.40 -12.43
CA GLN A 151 7.68 -9.94 -11.18
C GLN A 151 6.72 -10.05 -10.00
N LEU A 152 5.44 -9.69 -10.19
CA LEU A 152 4.40 -9.82 -9.18
C LEU A 152 4.12 -11.27 -8.81
N GLN A 153 4.00 -12.15 -9.80
CA GLN A 153 3.83 -13.59 -9.57
C GLN A 153 5.02 -14.17 -8.78
N THR A 154 6.24 -13.79 -9.18
CA THR A 154 7.47 -14.20 -8.49
C THR A 154 7.49 -13.70 -7.04
N ALA A 155 7.10 -12.44 -6.83
CA ALA A 155 7.02 -11.87 -5.48
C ALA A 155 5.96 -12.62 -4.65
N ALA A 156 4.72 -12.75 -5.13
CA ALA A 156 3.66 -13.43 -4.40
C ALA A 156 4.04 -14.86 -3.99
N ALA A 157 4.63 -15.63 -4.92
CA ALA A 157 5.15 -16.96 -4.63
C ALA A 157 6.25 -16.93 -3.56
N ARG A 158 7.20 -15.98 -3.66
CA ARG A 158 8.30 -15.83 -2.69
C ARG A 158 7.83 -15.48 -1.29
N TYR A 159 6.86 -14.57 -1.16
CA TYR A 159 6.31 -14.15 0.13
C TYR A 159 5.23 -15.11 0.65
N GLY A 160 4.79 -16.09 -0.15
CA GLY A 160 3.75 -17.05 0.23
C GLY A 160 2.38 -16.41 0.42
N VAL A 161 2.06 -15.37 -0.36
CA VAL A 161 0.82 -14.60 -0.22
C VAL A 161 -0.06 -14.71 -1.46
N PRO A 162 -1.40 -14.57 -1.33
CA PRO A 162 -2.30 -14.49 -2.47
C PRO A 162 -1.95 -13.34 -3.41
N LEU A 163 -2.13 -13.59 -4.71
CA LEU A 163 -2.06 -12.60 -5.78
C LEU A 163 -3.39 -12.61 -6.54
N VAL A 164 -4.20 -11.58 -6.34
CA VAL A 164 -5.57 -11.50 -6.89
C VAL A 164 -5.85 -10.10 -7.42
N SER A 165 -6.86 -9.93 -8.26
CA SER A 165 -7.35 -8.57 -8.52
C SER A 165 -8.10 -8.05 -7.30
N LEU A 166 -8.12 -6.73 -7.10
CA LEU A 166 -8.87 -6.08 -6.04
C LEU A 166 -10.38 -6.34 -6.21
N ARG A 167 -10.87 -6.39 -7.45
CA ARG A 167 -12.24 -6.80 -7.77
C ARG A 167 -12.54 -8.22 -7.28
N HIS A 168 -11.70 -9.20 -7.62
CA HIS A 168 -11.91 -10.56 -7.11
C HIS A 168 -11.79 -10.63 -5.58
N ALA A 169 -10.89 -9.87 -4.97
CA ALA A 169 -10.77 -9.83 -3.51
C ALA A 169 -12.05 -9.32 -2.83
N VAL A 170 -12.79 -8.41 -3.47
CA VAL A 170 -14.11 -7.96 -3.01
C VAL A 170 -15.18 -9.01 -3.30
N ASP A 171 -15.28 -9.47 -4.55
CA ASP A 171 -16.35 -10.36 -5.01
C ASP A 171 -16.37 -11.70 -4.26
N TYR A 172 -15.20 -12.20 -3.86
CA TYR A 172 -15.04 -13.44 -3.09
C TYR A 172 -14.89 -13.22 -1.57
N GLY A 173 -15.01 -11.98 -1.07
CA GLY A 173 -14.95 -11.71 0.37
C GLY A 173 -13.56 -11.84 1.02
N LEU A 174 -12.49 -12.03 0.24
CA LEU A 174 -11.12 -12.20 0.73
C LEU A 174 -10.68 -11.04 1.65
N LEU A 175 -11.08 -9.80 1.35
CA LEU A 175 -10.72 -8.65 2.20
C LEU A 175 -11.23 -8.83 3.64
N GLN A 176 -12.46 -9.33 3.80
CA GLN A 176 -13.07 -9.59 5.11
C GLN A 176 -12.38 -10.76 5.82
N GLU A 177 -12.07 -11.84 5.10
CA GLU A 177 -11.31 -12.98 5.64
C GLU A 177 -9.92 -12.58 6.14
N LEU A 178 -9.27 -11.62 5.47
CA LEU A 178 -7.98 -11.07 5.89
C LEU A 178 -8.08 -10.12 7.10
N GLY A 179 -9.30 -9.76 7.53
CA GLY A 179 -9.55 -8.88 8.67
C GLY A 179 -9.73 -7.41 8.30
N THR A 180 -10.07 -7.11 7.05
CA THR A 180 -10.41 -5.73 6.64
C THR A 180 -11.77 -5.36 7.21
N GLU A 181 -11.87 -4.16 7.78
CA GLU A 181 -13.13 -3.63 8.31
C GLU A 181 -14.25 -3.65 7.25
N PRO A 182 -15.50 -4.02 7.62
CA PRO A 182 -16.63 -4.08 6.68
C PRO A 182 -16.87 -2.76 5.94
N ASP A 183 -16.68 -1.63 6.62
CA ASP A 183 -16.87 -0.30 6.05
C ASP A 183 -15.85 0.00 4.95
N THR A 184 -14.60 -0.40 5.16
CA THR A 184 -13.52 -0.31 4.17
C THR A 184 -13.84 -1.21 2.97
N CYS A 185 -14.31 -2.44 3.21
CA CYS A 185 -14.73 -3.34 2.13
C CYS A 185 -15.84 -2.70 1.26
N ARG A 186 -16.85 -2.08 1.88
CA ARG A 186 -17.93 -1.38 1.16
C ARG A 186 -17.41 -0.19 0.36
N GLN A 187 -16.46 0.59 0.91
CA GLN A 187 -15.84 1.70 0.19
C GLN A 187 -15.07 1.22 -1.05
N VAL A 188 -14.31 0.12 -0.93
CA VAL A 188 -13.60 -0.47 -2.08
C VAL A 188 -14.58 -0.99 -3.13
N ALA A 189 -15.64 -1.68 -2.72
CA ALA A 189 -16.67 -2.17 -3.64
C ALA A 189 -17.39 -1.04 -4.39
N ALA A 190 -17.74 0.04 -3.68
CA ALA A 190 -18.36 1.22 -4.27
C ALA A 190 -17.43 1.89 -5.29
N TRP A 191 -16.14 2.01 -4.95
CA TRP A 191 -15.12 2.56 -5.84
C TRP A 191 -15.00 1.75 -7.13
N LEU A 192 -14.86 0.42 -7.03
CA LEU A 192 -14.76 -0.47 -8.19
C LEU A 192 -16.05 -0.54 -9.03
N SER A 193 -17.18 -0.14 -8.46
CA SER A 193 -18.46 -0.08 -9.19
C SER A 193 -18.64 1.25 -9.92
N GLY A 194 -18.06 2.33 -9.40
CA GLY A 194 -18.11 3.67 -9.99
C GLY A 194 -17.27 3.84 -11.26
N GLY A 195 -16.24 3.01 -11.48
CA GLY A 195 -15.41 3.03 -12.69
C GLY A 195 -16.10 2.54 -13.97
N LYS A 196 -17.36 2.09 -13.90
CA LYS A 196 -18.17 1.74 -15.08
C LYS A 196 -18.84 2.99 -15.65
N ALA A 197 -18.15 3.68 -16.56
CA ALA A 197 -18.75 4.60 -17.52
C ALA A 197 -18.24 4.27 -18.93
#